data_AF-A0A928V3K5-F1
#
_entry.id   AF-A0A928V3K5-F1
#
_cell.length_a   1.000
_cell.length_b   1.000
_cell.length_c   1.000
_cell.angle_alpha   90.00
_cell.angle_beta   90.00
_cell.angle_gamma   90.00
#
_symmetry.space_group_name_H-M   'P 1'
#
loop_
_entity.id
_entity.type
_entity.pdbx_description
1 polymer ?
#
loop_
_entity_poly.entity_id
_entity_poly.type
_entity_poly.pdbx_seq_one_letter_code
_entity_poly.pdbx_strand_id
1 'polypeptide(L)'
;MKIIVILGVAIILFSAVSFWNHRRMRSTALNRKNSTICAYAKSFDYRNVDTAIMREVYSQVQAWAGKYEGVNFPVEANDCFNEIYKMDPEDLDDIYFEIAEKLGISTENPESNPYWNQVTTVKNLVLFLHNQPKVKAA
;
A
#
# COMPACT_ATOMS: atom_id res chain seq x y z
N MET A 1 -40.43 -1.91 7.16
CA MET A 1 -39.99 -0.84 8.09
C MET A 1 -38.64 -1.14 8.75
N LYS A 2 -38.47 -2.26 9.47
CA LYS A 2 -37.19 -2.60 10.14
C LYS A 2 -35.97 -2.65 9.19
N ILE A 3 -36.11 -3.27 8.01
CA ILE A 3 -35.03 -3.37 7.01
C ILE A 3 -34.61 -1.99 6.49
N ILE A 4 -35.57 -1.11 6.21
CA ILE A 4 -35.30 0.26 5.71
C ILE A 4 -34.54 1.08 6.76
N VAL A 5 -34.91 0.94 8.04
CA VAL A 5 -34.20 1.61 9.13
C VAL A 5 -32.78 1.09 9.27
N ILE A 6 -32.57 -0.24 9.18
CA ILE A 6 -31.23 -0.85 9.25
C ILE A 6 -30.34 -0.35 8.11
N LEU A 7 -30.85 -0.36 6.87
CA LEU A 7 -30.12 0.14 5.71
C LEU A 7 -29.78 1.63 5.84
N GLY A 8 -30.73 2.44 6.31
CA GLY A 8 -30.50 3.87 6.56
C GLY A 8 -29.38 4.11 7.59
N VAL A 9 -29.38 3.36 8.70
CA VAL A 9 -28.31 3.44 9.72
C VAL A 9 -26.96 2.98 9.15
N ALA A 10 -26.92 1.89 8.39
CA ALA A 10 -25.69 1.39 7.78
C ALA A 10 -25.06 2.41 6.81
N ILE A 11 -25.87 3.07 5.98
CA ILE A 11 -25.40 4.12 5.05
C ILE A 11 -24.84 5.32 5.81
N ILE A 12 -25.51 5.76 6.88
CA ILE A 12 -25.04 6.88 7.71
C ILE A 12 -23.69 6.53 8.37
N LEU A 13 -23.58 5.32 8.94
CA LEU A 13 -22.34 4.85 9.57
C LEU A 13 -21.20 4.76 8.54
N PHE A 14 -21.44 4.16 7.38
CA PHE A 14 -20.46 4.05 6.30
C PHE A 14 -19.98 5.44 5.82
N SER A 15 -20.91 6.38 5.65
CA SER A 15 -20.60 7.75 5.24
C SER A 15 -19.76 8.47 6.30
N ALA A 16 -20.09 8.31 7.59
CA ALA A 16 -19.34 8.90 8.70
C ALA A 16 -17.91 8.35 8.80
N VAL A 17 -17.74 7.03 8.67
CA VAL A 17 -16.44 6.37 8.65
C VAL A 17 -15.61 6.84 7.45
N SER A 18 -16.21 6.87 6.26
CA SER A 18 -15.56 7.32 5.02
C SER A 18 -15.07 8.76 5.14
N PHE A 19 -15.90 9.64 5.70
CA PHE A 19 -15.56 11.04 5.93
C PHE A 19 -14.43 11.22 6.95
N TRP A 20 -14.44 10.45 8.04
CA TRP A 20 -13.33 10.46 9.00
C TRP A 20 -12.05 9.99 8.32
N ASN A 21 -12.08 8.86 7.61
CA ASN A 21 -10.90 8.31 6.95
C ASN A 21 -10.30 9.30 5.95
N HIS A 22 -11.15 9.96 5.15
CA HIS A 22 -10.73 11.01 4.24
C HIS A 22 -10.03 12.17 4.96
N ARG A 23 -10.61 12.67 6.07
CA ARG A 23 -9.99 13.74 6.88
C ARG A 23 -8.65 13.33 7.47
N ARG A 24 -8.54 12.09 7.94
CA ARG A 24 -7.31 11.52 8.52
C ARG A 24 -6.21 11.45 7.46
N MET A 25 -6.50 10.84 6.30
CA MET A 25 -5.57 10.75 5.19
C MET A 25 -5.15 12.12 4.67
N ARG A 26 -6.09 13.07 4.56
CA ARG A 26 -5.80 14.47 4.24
C ARG A 26 -4.83 15.10 5.23
N SER A 27 -5.07 14.95 6.53
CA SER A 27 -4.19 15.48 7.57
C SER A 27 -2.77 14.90 7.46
N THR A 28 -2.66 13.59 7.31
CA THR A 28 -1.36 12.91 7.11
C THR A 28 -0.63 13.44 5.88
N ALA A 29 -1.32 13.56 4.73
CA ALA A 29 -0.74 14.04 3.50
C ALA A 29 -0.18 15.47 3.62
N LEU A 30 -0.94 16.37 4.26
CA LEU A 30 -0.54 17.76 4.46
C LEU A 30 0.62 17.91 5.46
N ASN A 31 0.61 17.12 6.54
CA ASN A 31 1.70 17.10 7.52
C ASN A 31 3.00 16.56 6.94
N ARG A 32 2.91 15.62 5.99
CA ARG A 32 4.05 15.00 5.30
C ARG A 32 4.38 15.62 3.96
N LYS A 33 3.93 16.85 3.65
CA LYS A 33 4.14 17.48 2.33
C LYS A 33 5.61 17.54 1.85
N ASN A 34 6.57 17.46 2.78
CA ASN A 34 8.01 17.48 2.47
C ASN A 34 8.62 16.08 2.28
N SER A 35 7.86 15.01 2.55
CA SER A 35 8.29 13.64 2.33
C SER A 35 8.21 13.33 0.84
N THR A 36 9.32 12.86 0.28
CA THR A 36 9.50 12.67 -1.17
C THR A 36 9.85 11.23 -1.49
N ILE A 37 9.64 10.81 -2.74
CA ILE A 37 10.09 9.50 -3.23
C ILE A 37 11.59 9.26 -2.98
N CYS A 38 12.41 10.32 -2.97
CA CYS A 38 13.83 10.21 -2.64
C CYS A 38 14.07 9.89 -1.16
N ALA A 39 13.30 10.47 -0.24
CA ALA A 39 13.35 10.14 1.18
C ALA A 39 12.89 8.70 1.43
N TYR A 40 11.81 8.30 0.77
CA TYR A 40 11.34 6.91 0.73
C TYR A 40 12.46 5.97 0.25
N ALA A 41 13.07 6.23 -0.91
CA ALA A 41 14.10 5.36 -1.47
C ALA A 41 15.36 5.28 -0.58
N LYS A 42 15.77 6.39 0.06
CA LYS A 42 16.90 6.44 1.00
C LYS A 42 16.67 5.63 2.28
N SER A 43 15.42 5.29 2.61
CA SER A 43 15.10 4.48 3.79
C SER A 43 15.39 2.98 3.61
N PHE A 44 15.72 2.57 2.38
CA PHE A 44 16.14 1.21 2.03
C PHE A 44 17.65 1.15 1.81
N ASP A 45 18.21 -0.06 1.93
CA ASP A 45 19.53 -0.35 1.40
C ASP A 45 19.44 -0.46 -0.14
N TYR A 46 19.35 0.69 -0.81
CA TYR A 46 19.09 0.81 -2.24
C TYR A 46 20.18 0.15 -3.12
N ARG A 47 21.32 -0.26 -2.54
CA ARG A 47 22.37 -1.01 -3.25
C ARG A 47 22.06 -2.50 -3.32
N ASN A 48 21.26 -3.01 -2.38
CA ASN A 48 20.95 -4.42 -2.26
C ASN A 48 19.47 -4.73 -2.52
N VAL A 49 18.58 -3.72 -2.50
CA VAL A 49 17.16 -3.86 -2.82
C VAL A 49 16.89 -3.41 -4.25
N ASP A 50 16.08 -4.19 -4.99
CA ASP A 50 15.69 -3.88 -6.36
C ASP A 50 14.91 -2.55 -6.45
N THR A 51 15.54 -1.55 -7.06
CA THR A 51 14.98 -0.21 -7.20
C THR A 51 13.73 -0.15 -8.09
N ALA A 52 13.53 -1.11 -9.00
CA ALA A 52 12.31 -1.21 -9.80
C ALA A 52 11.13 -1.60 -8.91
N ILE A 53 11.32 -2.57 -8.01
CA ILE A 53 10.32 -2.98 -7.01
C ILE A 53 10.01 -1.82 -6.07
N MET A 54 11.04 -1.14 -5.56
CA MET A 54 10.84 0.02 -4.67
C MET A 54 9.96 1.09 -5.32
N ARG A 55 10.26 1.44 -6.58
CA ARG A 55 9.52 2.44 -7.35
C ARG A 55 8.09 2.00 -7.61
N GLU A 56 7.89 0.74 -7.98
CA GLU A 56 6.56 0.25 -8.32
C GLU A 56 5.66 0.16 -7.09
N VAL A 57 6.16 -0.35 -5.95
CA VAL A 57 5.43 -0.34 -4.68
C VAL A 57 5.04 1.09 -4.28
N TYR A 58 5.96 2.05 -4.39
CA TYR A 58 5.65 3.45 -4.10
C TYR A 58 4.52 3.98 -5.00
N SER A 59 4.61 3.70 -6.31
CA SER A 59 3.63 4.15 -7.31
C SER A 59 2.24 3.59 -7.03
N GLN A 60 2.15 2.29 -6.80
CA GLN A 60 0.87 1.59 -6.59
C GLN A 60 0.20 2.02 -5.28
N VAL A 61 0.97 2.07 -4.18
CA VAL A 61 0.45 2.54 -2.89
C VAL A 61 0.05 4.02 -2.95
N GLN A 62 0.81 4.87 -3.65
CA GLN A 62 0.46 6.28 -3.84
C GLN A 62 -0.80 6.44 -4.70
N ALA A 63 -0.93 5.64 -5.77
CA ALA A 63 -2.10 5.65 -6.64
C ALA A 63 -3.36 5.24 -5.86
N TRP A 64 -3.27 4.17 -5.08
CA TRP A 64 -4.34 3.72 -4.19
C TRP A 64 -4.72 4.78 -3.15
N ALA A 65 -3.73 5.39 -2.49
CA ALA A 65 -3.97 6.40 -1.46
C ALA A 65 -4.53 7.72 -2.03
N GLY A 66 -4.29 7.98 -3.32
CA GLY A 66 -4.86 9.08 -4.07
C GLY A 66 -4.20 10.44 -3.80
N LYS A 67 -4.98 11.50 -4.03
CA LYS A 67 -4.53 12.90 -3.93
C LYS A 67 -5.38 13.67 -2.94
N TYR A 68 -4.73 14.56 -2.20
CA TYR A 68 -5.37 15.48 -1.25
C TYR A 68 -4.92 16.89 -1.59
N GLU A 69 -5.88 17.77 -1.89
CA GLU A 69 -5.60 19.17 -2.28
C GLU A 69 -4.61 19.30 -3.45
N GLY A 70 -4.69 18.37 -4.42
CA GLY A 70 -3.82 18.36 -5.59
C GLY A 70 -2.43 17.77 -5.35
N VAL A 71 -2.10 17.38 -4.11
CA VAL A 71 -0.83 16.73 -3.76
C VAL A 71 -1.03 15.22 -3.67
N ASN A 72 -0.15 14.44 -4.32
CA ASN A 72 -0.15 12.98 -4.19
C ASN A 72 0.16 12.57 -2.74
N PHE A 73 -0.44 11.48 -2.27
CA PHE A 73 -0.16 11.01 -0.92
C PHE A 73 1.34 10.66 -0.75
N PRO A 74 2.02 11.24 0.26
CA PRO A 74 3.44 10.98 0.50
C PRO A 74 3.64 9.65 1.25
N VAL A 75 3.86 8.58 0.49
CA VAL A 75 4.13 7.23 1.00
C VAL A 75 5.49 7.17 1.70
N GLU A 76 5.53 6.61 2.91
CA GLU A 76 6.76 6.32 3.65
C GLU A 76 6.96 4.81 3.82
N ALA A 77 8.22 4.35 3.86
CA ALA A 77 8.51 2.92 3.90
C ALA A 77 7.99 2.24 5.17
N ASN A 78 7.98 2.95 6.30
CA ASN A 78 7.48 2.42 7.57
C ASN A 78 5.96 2.58 7.73
N ASP A 79 5.24 3.03 6.70
CA ASP A 79 3.79 3.15 6.80
C ASP A 79 3.15 1.77 6.93
N CYS A 80 2.41 1.55 8.01
CA CYS A 80 1.63 0.34 8.22
C CYS A 80 0.36 0.36 7.36
N PHE A 81 0.09 -0.70 6.60
CA PHE A 81 -1.10 -0.83 5.75
C PHE A 81 -2.40 -0.64 6.52
N ASN A 82 -2.53 -1.34 7.65
CA ASN A 82 -3.73 -1.24 8.49
C ASN A 82 -3.83 0.10 9.25
N GLU A 83 -2.73 0.71 9.69
CA GLU A 83 -2.81 1.89 10.57
C GLU A 83 -2.86 3.20 9.78
N ILE A 84 -1.98 3.35 8.79
CA ILE A 84 -1.85 4.57 7.99
C ILE A 84 -2.85 4.56 6.85
N TYR A 85 -3.03 3.45 6.15
CA TYR A 85 -3.90 3.42 4.98
C TYR A 85 -5.31 2.94 5.31
N LYS A 86 -5.46 2.12 6.37
CA LYS A 86 -6.69 1.35 6.63
C LYS A 86 -7.09 0.55 5.38
N MET A 87 -6.07 0.06 4.67
CA MET A 87 -6.20 -0.71 3.44
C MET A 87 -6.80 -2.07 3.75
N ASP A 88 -7.78 -2.49 2.95
CA ASP A 88 -8.33 -3.82 3.06
C ASP A 88 -7.27 -4.86 2.62
N PRO A 89 -7.19 -6.05 3.23
CA PRO A 89 -6.29 -7.09 2.77
C PRO A 89 -6.46 -7.43 1.28
N GLU A 90 -7.67 -7.41 0.73
CA GLU A 90 -7.91 -7.68 -0.69
C GLU A 90 -7.25 -6.62 -1.60
N ASP A 91 -7.32 -5.34 -1.21
CA ASP A 91 -6.63 -4.25 -1.93
C ASP A 91 -5.10 -4.43 -1.92
N LEU A 92 -4.55 -4.92 -0.80
CA LEU A 92 -3.11 -5.18 -0.66
C LEU A 92 -2.67 -6.37 -1.53
N ASP A 93 -3.50 -7.40 -1.61
CA ASP A 93 -3.27 -8.55 -2.48
C ASP A 93 -3.31 -8.13 -3.96
N ASP A 94 -4.27 -7.30 -4.36
CA ASP A 94 -4.34 -6.73 -5.71
C ASP A 94 -3.07 -5.95 -6.07
N ILE A 95 -2.61 -5.05 -5.18
CA ILE A 95 -1.34 -4.33 -5.37
C ILE A 95 -0.18 -5.31 -5.50
N TYR A 96 -0.12 -6.36 -4.68
CA TYR A 96 0.92 -7.38 -4.76
C TYR A 96 0.93 -8.09 -6.13
N PHE A 97 -0.23 -8.56 -6.60
CA PHE A 97 -0.35 -9.27 -7.87
C PHE A 97 -0.02 -8.37 -9.07
N GLU A 98 -0.51 -7.13 -9.08
CA GLU A 98 -0.23 -6.17 -10.16
C GLU A 98 1.28 -5.86 -10.26
N ILE A 99 1.97 -5.71 -9.13
CA ILE A 99 3.43 -5.48 -9.13
C ILE A 99 4.16 -6.74 -9.60
N ALA A 100 3.75 -7.90 -9.12
CA ALA A 100 4.41 -9.16 -9.45
C ALA A 100 4.29 -9.46 -10.95
N GLU A 101 3.10 -9.30 -11.53
CA GLU A 101 2.87 -9.42 -12.97
C GLU A 101 3.74 -8.44 -13.75
N LYS A 102 3.69 -7.14 -13.40
CA LYS A 102 4.40 -6.08 -14.12
C LYS A 102 5.92 -6.25 -14.11
N LEU A 103 6.48 -6.78 -13.02
CA LEU A 103 7.93 -6.92 -12.83
C LEU A 103 8.46 -8.35 -13.05
N GLY A 104 7.60 -9.27 -13.52
CA GLY A 104 7.94 -10.66 -13.76
C GLY A 104 8.42 -11.37 -12.50
N ILE A 105 7.75 -11.16 -11.38
CA ILE A 105 8.04 -11.78 -10.08
C ILE A 105 7.08 -12.96 -9.90
N SER A 106 7.63 -14.10 -9.47
CA SER A 106 6.87 -15.31 -9.20
C SER A 106 6.00 -15.13 -7.96
N THR A 107 4.74 -15.52 -8.08
CA THR A 107 3.80 -15.60 -6.96
C THR A 107 3.73 -16.99 -6.33
N GLU A 108 4.42 -17.98 -6.92
CA GLU A 108 4.49 -19.36 -6.42
C GLU A 108 5.33 -19.49 -5.14
N ASN A 109 4.97 -20.48 -4.29
CA ASN A 109 5.60 -20.82 -3.01
C ASN A 109 5.92 -19.61 -2.10
N PRO A 110 4.96 -18.69 -1.86
CA PRO A 110 5.21 -17.47 -1.09
C PRO A 110 5.61 -17.74 0.37
N GLU A 111 5.29 -18.92 0.91
CA GLU A 111 5.68 -19.39 2.24
C GLU A 111 7.19 -19.64 2.40
N SER A 112 7.91 -19.79 1.29
CA SER A 112 9.39 -19.89 1.30
C SER A 112 10.07 -18.53 1.48
N ASN A 113 9.31 -17.43 1.36
CA ASN A 113 9.82 -16.08 1.49
C ASN A 113 10.12 -15.73 2.96
N PRO A 114 11.27 -15.13 3.29
CA PRO A 114 11.59 -14.71 4.66
C PRO A 114 10.59 -13.72 5.27
N TYR A 115 9.81 -13.03 4.45
CA TYR A 115 8.79 -12.05 4.86
C TYR A 115 7.36 -12.61 4.80
N TRP A 116 7.19 -13.92 4.61
CA TRP A 116 5.87 -14.56 4.69
C TRP A 116 5.17 -14.25 6.01
N ASN A 117 3.88 -13.92 5.95
CA ASN A 117 3.06 -13.46 7.08
C ASN A 117 3.60 -12.24 7.86
N GLN A 118 4.54 -11.50 7.28
CA GLN A 118 5.14 -10.31 7.91
C GLN A 118 4.84 -9.03 7.14
N VAL A 119 4.09 -9.08 6.02
CA VAL A 119 3.76 -7.91 5.20
C VAL A 119 2.74 -7.02 5.92
N THR A 120 3.25 -6.13 6.78
CA THR A 120 2.46 -5.18 7.58
C THR A 120 2.73 -3.73 7.20
N THR A 121 3.90 -3.46 6.62
CA THR A 121 4.33 -2.13 6.18
C THR A 121 4.71 -2.10 4.71
N VAL A 122 4.77 -0.91 4.12
CA VAL A 122 5.23 -0.69 2.74
C VAL A 122 6.63 -1.29 2.52
N LYS A 123 7.54 -1.15 3.50
CA LYS A 123 8.88 -1.74 3.47
C LYS A 123 8.83 -3.25 3.41
N ASN A 124 7.95 -3.88 4.18
CA ASN A 124 7.82 -5.33 4.19
C ASN A 124 7.31 -5.84 2.84
N LEU A 125 6.39 -5.12 2.16
CA LEU A 125 5.94 -5.48 0.82
C LEU A 125 7.10 -5.42 -0.20
N VAL A 126 7.91 -4.34 -0.17
CA VAL A 126 9.10 -4.24 -1.02
C VAL A 126 10.04 -5.42 -0.79
N LEU A 127 10.34 -5.74 0.47
CA LEU A 127 11.28 -6.79 0.81
C LEU A 127 10.72 -8.18 0.49
N PHE A 128 9.42 -8.39 0.64
CA PHE A 128 8.74 -9.60 0.22
C PHE A 128 8.91 -9.82 -1.28
N LEU A 129 8.49 -8.85 -2.11
CA LEU A 129 8.60 -8.90 -3.57
C LEU A 129 10.06 -9.05 -4.03
N HIS A 130 10.99 -8.39 -3.36
CA HIS A 130 12.42 -8.49 -3.67
C HIS A 130 13.00 -9.89 -3.41
N ASN A 131 12.52 -10.58 -2.38
CA ASN A 131 12.96 -11.95 -2.06
C ASN A 131 12.17 -13.03 -2.80
N GLN A 132 11.17 -12.66 -3.61
CA GLN A 132 10.50 -13.62 -4.48
C GLN A 132 11.34 -13.92 -5.74
N PRO A 133 11.33 -15.17 -6.24
CA PRO A 133 12.00 -15.52 -7.48
C PRO A 133 11.45 -14.72 -8.67
N LYS A 134 12.27 -14.45 -9.68
CA LYS A 134 11.78 -13.96 -10.97
C LYS A 134 11.17 -15.10 -11.77
N VAL A 135 10.12 -14.82 -12.54
CA VAL A 135 9.58 -15.74 -13.53
C VAL A 135 10.67 -15.95 -14.59
N LYS A 136 11.03 -17.21 -14.85
CA LYS A 136 11.97 -17.51 -15.95
C LYS A 136 11.31 -17.08 -17.26
N ALA A 137 12.03 -16.31 -18.07
CA ALA A 137 11.65 -16.14 -19.47
C ALA A 137 11.59 -17.53 -20.10
N ALA A 138 10.43 -17.87 -20.69
CA ALA A 138 10.23 -19.10 -21.45
C ALA A 138 11.09 -19.12 -22.72
#